data_AF-A0A099G2F1-F1
#
_entry.id   AF-A0A099G2F1-F1
#
_cell.length_a   1.000
_cell.length_b   1.000
_cell.length_c   1.000
_cell.angle_alpha   90.00
_cell.angle_beta   90.00
_cell.angle_gamma   90.00
#
_symmetry.space_group_name_H-M   'P 1'
#
loop_
_entity.id
_entity.type
_entity.pdbx_description
1 polymer ?
#
loop_
_entity_poly.entity_id
_entity_poly.type
_entity_poly.pdbx_seq_one_letter_code
_entity_poly.pdbx_strand_id
1 'polypeptide(L)' 'GGGLGPEAARLRALRRAAFEAALTALSAGVRGGLTPAPGLPEWPIISQIADAYPAPRTALTAEAAHV' A
#
# COMPACT_ATOMS: atom_id res chain seq x y z
N GLY A 1 13.88 12.24 -5.05
CA GLY A 1 13.18 11.36 -6.00
C GLY A 1 12.81 10.10 -5.25
N GLY A 2 11.62 10.06 -4.67
CA GLY A 2 11.15 8.95 -3.84
C GLY A 2 10.71 7.80 -4.72
N GLY A 3 11.61 6.86 -4.98
CA GLY A 3 11.25 5.57 -5.55
C GLY A 3 10.49 4.72 -4.54
N LEU A 4 9.66 3.82 -5.03
CA LEU A 4 9.03 2.76 -4.25
C LEU A 4 10.07 2.00 -3.41
N GLY A 5 9.64 1.40 -2.30
CA GLY A 5 10.51 0.51 -1.54
C GLY A 5 11.04 -0.67 -2.38
N PRO A 6 12.19 -1.27 -2.02
CA PRO A 6 12.85 -2.31 -2.82
C PRO A 6 11.94 -3.48 -3.18
N GLU A 7 11.04 -3.86 -2.27
CA GLU A 7 10.12 -4.98 -2.49
C GLU A 7 9.03 -4.66 -3.52
N ALA A 8 8.46 -3.45 -3.47
CA ALA A 8 7.48 -3.02 -4.47
C ALA A 8 8.12 -2.94 -5.87
N ALA A 9 9.34 -2.41 -5.96
CA ALA A 9 10.11 -2.40 -7.21
C ALA A 9 10.39 -3.83 -7.72
N ARG A 10 10.77 -4.75 -6.83
CA ARG A 10 10.99 -6.17 -7.16
C ARG A 10 9.72 -6.83 -7.71
N LEU A 11 8.57 -6.61 -7.06
CA LEU A 11 7.29 -7.17 -7.48
C LEU A 11 6.82 -6.60 -8.83
N ARG A 12 6.99 -5.29 -9.07
CA ARG A 12 6.70 -4.63 -10.35
C ARG A 12 7.47 -5.19 -11.53
N ALA A 13 8.71 -5.61 -11.30
CA ALA A 13 9.58 -6.15 -12.35
C ALA A 13 9.23 -7.60 -12.75
N LEU A 14 8.34 -8.27 -12.00
CA LEU A 14 7.95 -9.64 -12.31
C LEU A 14 7.08 -9.73 -13.57
N ARG A 15 7.30 -10.79 -14.35
CA ARG A 15 6.34 -11.20 -15.38
C ARG A 15 4.99 -11.53 -14.74
N ARG A 16 3.90 -11.34 -15.48
CA ARG A 16 2.51 -11.53 -15.02
C ARG A 16 2.28 -12.83 -14.24
N ALA A 17 2.65 -13.97 -14.81
CA ALA A 17 2.45 -15.28 -14.16
C ALA A 17 3.25 -15.43 -12.85
N ALA A 18 4.44 -14.82 -12.75
CA ALA A 18 5.23 -14.84 -11.52
C ALA A 18 4.63 -13.91 -10.45
N PHE A 19 4.07 -12.76 -10.88
CA PHE A 19 3.34 -11.86 -10.00
C PHE A 19 2.07 -12.50 -9.43
N GLU A 20 1.29 -13.22 -10.25
CA GLU A 20 0.09 -13.96 -9.81
C GLU A 20 0.42 -15.05 -8.78
N ALA A 21 1.51 -15.80 -9.00
CA ALA A 21 2.01 -16.78 -8.04
C ALA A 21 2.43 -16.12 -6.71
N ALA A 22 3.18 -15.01 -6.78
CA ALA A 22 3.60 -14.26 -5.60
C ALA A 22 2.40 -13.68 -4.82
N LEU A 23 1.41 -13.12 -5.53
CA LEU A 23 0.16 -12.58 -4.96
C LEU A 23 -0.63 -13.66 -4.20
N THR A 24 -0.75 -14.84 -4.81
CA THR A 24 -1.42 -15.99 -4.21
C THR A 24 -0.70 -16.47 -2.95
N ALA A 25 0.64 -16.56 -3.01
CA ALA A 25 1.47 -16.97 -1.88
C ALA A 25 1.38 -15.99 -0.70
N LEU A 26 1.44 -14.68 -0.97
CA LEU A 26 1.27 -13.63 0.05
C LEU A 26 -0.12 -13.66 0.70
N SER A 27 -1.14 -14.07 -0.05
CA SER A 27 -2.52 -14.21 0.44
C SER A 27 -2.80 -15.57 1.09
N ALA A 28 -1.76 -16.34 1.38
CA ALA A 28 -1.80 -17.67 1.99
C ALA A 28 -2.66 -18.71 1.23
N GLY A 29 -3.01 -18.46 -0.04
CA GLY A 29 -3.80 -19.37 -0.87
C GLY A 29 -5.21 -19.69 -0.37
N VAL A 30 -5.73 -18.97 0.65
CA VAL A 30 -7.03 -19.29 1.31
C VAL A 30 -8.20 -19.26 0.33
N ARG A 31 -8.10 -18.46 -0.73
CA ARG A 31 -9.10 -18.32 -1.79
C ARG A 31 -8.70 -18.96 -3.13
N GLY A 32 -7.68 -19.83 -3.13
CA GLY A 32 -7.11 -20.41 -4.36
C GLY A 32 -6.27 -19.40 -5.15
N GLY A 33 -6.01 -19.72 -6.43
CA GLY A 33 -5.19 -18.89 -7.32
C GLY A 33 -5.81 -17.51 -7.57
N LEU A 34 -5.01 -16.45 -7.40
CA LEU A 34 -5.46 -15.06 -7.54
C LEU A 34 -5.02 -14.46 -8.88
N THR A 35 -5.92 -13.70 -9.49
CA THR A 35 -5.63 -12.86 -10.66
C THR A 35 -5.76 -11.39 -10.26
N PRO A 36 -4.77 -10.52 -10.54
CA PRO A 36 -4.84 -9.12 -10.17
C PRO A 36 -5.83 -8.34 -11.05
N ALA A 37 -6.59 -7.45 -10.41
CA ALA A 37 -7.41 -6.47 -11.11
C ALA A 37 -6.54 -5.47 -11.92
N PRO A 38 -7.10 -4.83 -12.96
CA PRO A 38 -6.43 -3.74 -13.66
C PRO A 38 -6.12 -2.56 -12.72
N GLY A 39 -5.02 -1.86 -12.98
CA GLY A 39 -4.56 -0.77 -12.12
C GLY A 39 -4.01 -1.31 -10.81
N LEU A 40 -2.69 -1.48 -10.75
CA LEU A 40 -1.98 -1.87 -9.52
C LEU A 40 -1.36 -0.60 -8.92
N PRO A 41 -2.15 0.21 -8.18
CA PRO A 41 -1.62 1.39 -7.52
C PRO A 41 -0.65 0.97 -6.44
N GLU A 42 0.34 1.82 -6.22
CA GLU A 42 1.37 1.59 -5.21
C GLU A 42 1.38 2.75 -4.24
N TRP A 43 1.51 2.42 -2.97
CA TRP A 43 1.45 3.37 -1.88
C TRP A 43 2.63 3.13 -0.96
N PRO A 44 3.29 4.19 -0.47
CA PRO A 44 4.32 4.02 0.55
C PRO A 44 3.66 3.60 1.87
N ILE A 45 4.33 2.73 2.63
CA ILE A 45 3.96 2.48 4.02
C ILE A 45 4.55 3.63 4.83
N ILE A 46 3.68 4.51 5.31
CA ILE A 46 4.03 5.67 6.13
C ILE A 46 3.20 5.64 7.41
N SER A 47 3.76 6.18 8.48
CA SER A 47 3.00 6.52 9.69
C SER A 47 3.15 8.01 9.90
N GLN A 48 2.03 8.71 9.92
CA GLN A 48 1.99 10.15 10.17
C GLN A 48 1.00 10.43 11.30
N ILE A 49 1.39 11.29 12.23
CA ILE A 49 0.55 11.70 13.35
C ILE A 49 0.75 13.19 13.60
N ALA A 50 -0.34 13.93 13.80
CA ALA A 50 -0.26 15.35 14.11
C ALA A 50 0.18 15.57 15.56
N ASP A 51 1.03 16.58 15.79
CA ASP A 51 1.47 16.97 17.13
C ASP A 51 0.33 17.58 17.97
N ALA A 52 -0.69 18.17 17.32
CA ALA A 52 -1.89 18.72 17.94
C ALA A 52 -3.12 18.52 17.04
N TYR A 53 -4.26 18.21 17.64
CA TYR A 53 -5.50 17.86 16.93
C TYR A 53 -6.52 19.02 16.89
N PRO A 54 -6.74 19.79 17.98
CA PRO A 54 -7.57 20.99 17.95
C PRO A 54 -6.76 22.29 18.01
N ALA A 55 -7.33 23.36 17.44
CA ALA A 55 -6.92 24.75 17.59
C ALA A 55 -8.16 25.66 17.64
N PRO A 56 -8.07 26.95 18.01
CA PRO A 56 -9.25 27.83 18.02
C PRO A 56 -9.97 27.83 16.66
N ARG A 57 -11.25 27.47 16.67
CA ARG A 57 -12.14 27.34 15.49
C ARG A 57 -11.73 26.28 14.44
N THR A 58 -10.77 25.41 14.73
CA THR A 58 -10.28 24.40 13.78
C THR A 58 -10.01 23.06 14.49
N ALA A 59 -10.36 21.95 13.86
CA ALA A 59 -9.98 20.62 14.33
C ALA A 59 -9.55 19.75 13.15
N LEU A 60 -8.47 18.97 13.32
CA LEU A 60 -8.02 17.96 12.38
C LEU A 60 -8.74 16.63 12.67
N THR A 61 -9.17 15.94 11.62
CA THR A 61 -9.83 14.64 11.71
C THR A 61 -9.32 13.70 10.63
N ALA A 62 -9.54 12.40 10.82
CA ALA A 62 -9.21 11.35 9.85
C ALA A 62 -7.75 11.46 9.35
N GLU A 63 -7.54 11.31 8.04
CA GLU A 63 -6.21 11.31 7.40
C GLU A 63 -5.43 12.61 7.62
N ALA A 64 -6.11 13.73 7.85
CA ALA A 64 -5.44 15.00 8.18
C ALA A 64 -4.84 15.00 9.59
N ALA A 65 -5.24 14.05 10.44
CA ALA A 65 -4.81 13.93 11.83
C ALA A 65 -3.87 12.74 12.05
N HIS A 66 -4.06 11.66 11.28
CA HIS A 66 -3.20 10.48 11.29
C HIS A 66 -3.41 9.62 10.03
N VAL A 67 -2.36 8.96 9.56
CA VAL A 67 -2.40 7.89 8.54
C VAL A 67 -1.42 6.79 8.95
#